data_AF-A0A9P4I3H6-F1
#
_entry.id   AF-A0A9P4I3H6-F1
#
_cell.length_a   1.000
_cell.length_b   1.000
_cell.length_c   1.000
_cell.angle_alpha   90.00
_cell.angle_beta   90.00
_cell.angle_gamma   90.00
#
_symmetry.space_group_name_H-M   'P 1'
#
loop_
_entity.id
_entity.type
_entity.pdbx_description
1 polymer ?
#
loop_
_entity_poly.entity_id
_entity_poly.type
_entity_poly.pdbx_seq_one_letter_code
_entity_poly.pdbx_strand_id
1 'polypeptide(L)'
;MPSHAPSYGSQEYWEHRFHNDSGTFDWLADGHVLDESIRDALKNITDPIIFHIGCGTSALSGQLRKYVRKPRQIHNLDFAHQAIDLGRQADLKDLKQTNPSWTEEDCMRWSAGDLLDLSLIEREFEQSHRDGAPYDLIIDKSTTDSISCAEDVIVSLPYSLCADSYQDSPRQASVHPVNVLAVHMAALTPPSSGRWICLSYSSDRFRFLIDDSKTGLDGLLVEDHIPAGFPDPKVLWRLEKKYPVQAFQEPHPDSRNGPMHRPEVRNWLYILRRTEESVSEPSQRIP
;
A
#
# COMPACT_ATOMS: atom_id res chain seq x y z
N MET A 1 19.44 13.07 21.51
CA MET A 1 18.21 12.86 20.71
C MET A 1 18.48 13.44 19.34
N PRO A 2 18.23 12.73 18.22
CA PRO A 2 18.20 13.38 16.91
C PRO A 2 17.19 14.54 16.98
N SER A 3 17.55 15.70 16.46
CA SER A 3 16.79 16.95 16.63
C SER A 3 15.56 17.07 15.73
N HIS A 4 15.30 16.08 14.88
CA HIS A 4 14.17 16.06 13.94
C HIS A 4 13.52 14.68 13.96
N ALA A 5 12.18 14.67 13.86
CA ALA A 5 11.44 13.43 13.64
C ALA A 5 11.93 12.76 12.34
N PRO A 6 11.96 11.42 12.26
CA PRO A 6 12.34 10.73 11.04
C PRO A 6 11.43 11.12 9.87
N SER A 7 12.02 11.35 8.70
CA SER A 7 11.26 11.65 7.48
C SER A 7 10.76 10.36 6.85
N TYR A 8 9.71 9.77 7.43
CA TYR A 8 9.17 8.49 6.97
C TYR A 8 8.58 8.54 5.55
N GLY A 9 8.29 9.74 5.00
CA GLY A 9 7.89 9.91 3.61
C GLY A 9 9.06 9.95 2.61
N SER A 10 10.32 10.02 3.05
CA SER A 10 11.49 10.17 2.17
C SER A 10 12.10 8.82 1.82
N GLN A 11 12.36 8.61 0.53
CA GLN A 11 13.07 7.43 0.02
C GLN A 11 14.48 7.32 0.62
N GLU A 12 15.19 8.44 0.76
CA GLU A 12 16.56 8.50 1.30
C GLU A 12 16.63 7.98 2.73
N TYR A 13 15.62 8.27 3.56
CA TYR A 13 15.52 7.73 4.90
C TYR A 13 15.48 6.20 4.89
N TRP A 14 14.64 5.61 4.03
CA TRP A 14 14.48 4.16 3.95
C TRP A 14 15.68 3.48 3.31
N GLU A 15 16.27 4.08 2.27
CA GLU A 15 17.53 3.61 1.71
C GLU A 15 18.61 3.55 2.77
N HIS A 16 18.79 4.65 3.53
CA HIS A 16 19.76 4.68 4.61
C HIS A 16 19.46 3.62 5.68
N ARG A 17 18.20 3.43 6.05
CA ARG A 17 17.80 2.40 7.01
C ARG A 17 18.21 1.01 6.51
N PHE A 18 17.82 0.62 5.30
CA PHE A 18 18.05 -0.74 4.79
C PHE A 18 19.50 -1.03 4.44
N HIS A 19 20.31 0.00 4.14
CA HIS A 19 21.76 -0.16 4.00
C HIS A 19 22.44 -0.46 5.34
N ASN A 20 21.97 0.16 6.43
CA ASN A 20 22.58 0.00 7.76
C ASN A 20 22.00 -1.17 8.57
N ASP A 21 20.73 -1.51 8.33
CA ASP A 21 20.03 -2.61 8.95
C ASP A 21 19.32 -3.44 7.88
N SER A 22 20.01 -4.48 7.44
CA SER A 22 19.52 -5.44 6.44
C SER A 22 18.70 -6.58 7.05
N GLY A 23 18.46 -6.54 8.36
CA GLY A 23 17.69 -7.56 9.06
C GLY A 23 16.22 -7.57 8.67
N THR A 24 15.59 -8.73 8.88
CA THR A 24 14.13 -8.84 8.80
C THR A 24 13.49 -8.00 9.90
N PHE A 25 12.57 -7.12 9.52
CA PHE A 25 11.87 -6.25 10.46
C PHE A 25 10.40 -6.08 10.08
N ASP A 26 9.52 -6.24 11.08
CA ASP A 26 8.08 -6.07 10.92
C ASP A 26 7.57 -4.85 11.69
N TRP A 27 7.09 -3.85 10.94
CA TRP A 27 6.37 -2.72 11.51
C TRP A 27 5.02 -3.15 12.10
N LEU A 28 4.65 -2.52 13.22
CA LEU A 28 3.38 -2.60 13.94
C LEU A 28 3.09 -3.95 14.63
N ALA A 29 3.06 -5.02 13.85
CA ALA A 29 2.82 -6.38 14.29
C ALA A 29 3.38 -7.39 13.27
N ASP A 30 3.52 -8.63 13.71
CA ASP A 30 3.83 -9.75 12.81
C ASP A 30 2.71 -9.97 11.78
N GLY A 31 3.10 -10.44 10.59
CA GLY A 31 2.21 -10.65 9.44
C GLY A 31 1.04 -11.62 9.69
N HIS A 32 1.14 -12.52 10.67
CA HIS A 32 0.06 -13.45 11.02
C HIS A 32 -1.23 -12.75 11.43
N VAL A 33 -1.16 -11.51 11.89
CA VAL A 33 -2.35 -10.73 12.24
C VAL A 33 -3.28 -10.47 11.04
N LEU A 34 -2.74 -10.57 9.82
CA LEU A 34 -3.49 -10.38 8.58
C LEU A 34 -4.16 -11.66 8.08
N ASP A 35 -3.83 -12.81 8.67
CA ASP A 35 -4.09 -14.11 8.04
C ASP A 35 -5.57 -14.41 7.80
N GLU A 36 -6.41 -14.11 8.79
CA GLU A 36 -7.85 -14.29 8.66
C GLU A 36 -8.43 -13.39 7.57
N SER A 37 -7.99 -12.13 7.53
CA SER A 37 -8.48 -11.15 6.55
C SER A 37 -8.04 -11.50 5.13
N ILE A 38 -6.81 -12.00 4.95
CA ILE A 38 -6.33 -12.45 3.64
C ILE A 38 -7.12 -13.67 3.16
N ARG A 39 -7.36 -14.65 4.04
CA ARG A 39 -8.18 -15.83 3.69
C ARG A 39 -9.61 -15.44 3.31
N ASP A 40 -10.22 -14.51 4.05
CA ASP A 40 -11.56 -14.01 3.77
C ASP A 40 -11.63 -13.31 2.41
N ALA A 41 -10.67 -12.41 2.14
CA ALA A 41 -10.57 -11.67 0.88
C ALA A 41 -10.38 -12.57 -0.36
N LEU A 42 -9.60 -13.65 -0.22
CA LEU A 42 -9.25 -14.55 -1.33
C LEU A 42 -10.16 -15.78 -1.45
N LYS A 43 -11.13 -15.96 -0.55
CA LYS A 43 -11.93 -17.19 -0.41
C LYS A 43 -12.55 -17.72 -1.71
N ASN A 44 -12.93 -16.81 -2.62
CA ASN A 44 -13.60 -17.16 -3.88
C ASN A 44 -12.75 -16.83 -5.13
N ILE A 45 -11.46 -16.55 -4.94
CA ILE A 45 -10.55 -16.17 -6.04
C ILE A 45 -9.65 -17.36 -6.34
N THR A 46 -9.69 -17.82 -7.59
CA THR A 46 -8.79 -18.87 -8.06
C THR A 46 -7.53 -18.23 -8.60
N ASP A 47 -6.37 -18.72 -8.17
CA ASP A 47 -5.05 -18.20 -8.58
C ASP A 47 -4.89 -16.68 -8.38
N PRO A 48 -5.11 -16.18 -7.15
CA PRO A 48 -5.10 -14.74 -6.88
C PRO A 48 -3.74 -14.09 -7.16
N ILE A 49 -3.76 -12.83 -7.60
CA ILE A 49 -2.58 -11.98 -7.73
C ILE A 49 -2.53 -11.00 -6.55
N ILE A 50 -1.44 -11.05 -5.79
CA ILE A 50 -1.25 -10.24 -4.58
C ILE A 50 -0.24 -9.12 -4.86
N PHE A 51 -0.60 -7.89 -4.53
CA PHE A 51 0.29 -6.74 -4.55
C PHE A 51 0.66 -6.32 -3.12
N HIS A 52 1.91 -6.52 -2.73
CA HIS A 52 2.41 -6.15 -1.43
C HIS A 52 3.20 -4.84 -1.55
N ILE A 53 2.62 -3.75 -1.07
CA ILE A 53 3.17 -2.40 -1.22
C ILE A 53 4.00 -1.97 0.00
N GLY A 54 5.12 -1.29 -0.24
CA GLY A 54 6.12 -0.93 0.77
C GLY A 54 6.58 -2.15 1.57
N CYS A 55 6.98 -3.20 0.86
CA CYS A 55 7.25 -4.50 1.49
C CYS A 55 8.43 -4.47 2.48
N GLY A 56 9.35 -3.51 2.35
CA GLY A 56 10.56 -3.40 3.16
C GLY A 56 11.33 -4.72 3.22
N THR A 57 11.85 -5.02 4.42
CA THR A 57 12.50 -6.31 4.74
C THR A 57 11.60 -7.23 5.57
N SER A 58 10.28 -7.03 5.51
CA SER A 58 9.30 -7.79 6.30
C SER A 58 9.28 -9.29 5.95
N ALA A 59 9.05 -10.14 6.95
CA ALA A 59 8.81 -11.57 6.73
C ALA A 59 7.48 -11.83 5.99
N LEU A 60 6.58 -10.84 5.94
CA LEU A 60 5.26 -10.93 5.34
C LEU A 60 5.33 -11.38 3.87
N SER A 61 6.29 -10.89 3.09
CA SER A 61 6.45 -11.29 1.67
C SER A 61 6.57 -12.81 1.53
N GLY A 62 7.38 -13.46 2.37
CA GLY A 62 7.51 -14.92 2.40
C GLY A 62 6.25 -15.61 2.93
N GLN A 63 5.61 -15.03 3.96
CA GLN A 63 4.36 -15.56 4.51
C GLN A 63 3.22 -15.56 3.49
N LEU A 64 3.16 -14.59 2.57
CA LEU A 64 2.11 -14.49 1.55
C LEU A 64 2.09 -15.70 0.60
N ARG A 65 3.20 -16.43 0.45
CA ARG A 65 3.28 -17.64 -0.39
C ARG A 65 2.25 -18.71 -0.02
N LYS A 66 1.78 -18.74 1.24
CA LYS A 66 0.74 -19.70 1.68
C LYS A 66 -0.64 -19.47 1.05
N TYR A 67 -0.83 -18.35 0.34
CA TYR A 67 -2.10 -17.96 -0.27
C TYR A 67 -2.13 -18.09 -1.80
N VAL A 68 -1.00 -18.46 -2.40
CA VAL A 68 -0.85 -18.55 -3.87
C VAL A 68 -0.28 -19.92 -4.25
N ARG A 69 -0.48 -20.33 -5.50
CA ARG A 69 0.10 -21.58 -6.01
C ARG A 69 1.55 -21.41 -6.45
N LYS A 70 1.88 -20.24 -7.00
CA LYS A 70 3.19 -19.90 -7.55
C LYS A 70 3.71 -18.62 -6.92
N PRO A 71 4.99 -18.54 -6.52
CA PRO A 71 5.54 -17.31 -5.94
C PRO A 71 5.36 -16.08 -6.83
N ARG A 72 5.46 -16.22 -8.17
CA ARG A 72 5.23 -15.14 -9.15
C ARG A 72 3.89 -14.40 -9.02
N GLN A 73 2.89 -15.01 -8.39
CA GLN A 73 1.59 -14.38 -8.15
C GLN A 73 1.67 -13.25 -7.11
N ILE A 74 2.76 -13.19 -6.34
CA ILE A 74 3.04 -12.10 -5.40
C ILE A 74 3.95 -11.10 -6.09
N HIS A 75 3.55 -9.84 -6.08
CA HIS A 75 4.38 -8.71 -6.45
C HIS A 75 4.66 -7.87 -5.23
N ASN A 76 5.93 -7.85 -4.82
CA ASN A 76 6.43 -6.97 -3.77
C ASN A 76 6.99 -5.70 -4.41
N LEU A 77 6.57 -4.55 -3.90
CA LEU A 77 7.05 -3.25 -4.33
C LEU A 77 7.47 -2.42 -3.12
N ASP A 78 8.58 -1.72 -3.25
CA ASP A 78 9.07 -0.74 -2.29
C ASP A 78 9.78 0.37 -3.07
N PHE A 79 9.71 1.62 -2.62
CA PHE A 79 10.48 2.67 -3.28
C PHE A 79 11.98 2.60 -2.97
N ALA A 80 12.40 1.90 -1.90
CA ALA A 80 13.81 1.72 -1.57
C ALA A 80 14.38 0.51 -2.32
N HIS A 81 15.33 0.77 -3.21
CA HIS A 81 16.03 -0.24 -4.00
C HIS A 81 16.71 -1.27 -3.12
N GLN A 82 17.32 -0.84 -2.01
CA GLN A 82 18.00 -1.76 -1.11
C GLN A 82 17.07 -2.81 -0.49
N ALA A 83 15.81 -2.45 -0.16
CA ALA A 83 14.82 -3.42 0.33
C ALA A 83 14.49 -4.47 -0.73
N ILE A 84 14.34 -4.03 -1.98
CA ILE A 84 14.04 -4.89 -3.12
C ILE A 84 15.17 -5.87 -3.40
N ASP A 85 16.41 -5.43 -3.36
CA ASP A 85 17.57 -6.30 -3.59
C ASP A 85 17.73 -7.33 -2.48
N LEU A 86 17.56 -6.93 -1.21
CA LEU A 86 17.56 -7.85 -0.07
C LEU A 86 16.43 -8.88 -0.18
N GLY A 87 15.22 -8.43 -0.52
CA GLY A 87 14.06 -9.27 -0.71
C GLY A 87 14.25 -10.31 -1.81
N ARG A 88 14.74 -9.90 -2.99
CA ARG A 88 15.03 -10.79 -4.12
C ARG A 88 16.07 -11.85 -3.76
N GLN A 89 17.14 -11.46 -3.05
CA GLN A 89 18.17 -12.39 -2.61
C GLN A 89 17.64 -13.41 -1.58
N ALA A 90 16.87 -12.95 -0.61
CA ALA A 90 16.25 -13.83 0.39
C ALA A 90 15.26 -14.80 -0.25
N ASP A 91 14.41 -14.31 -1.16
CA ASP A 91 13.45 -15.10 -1.92
C ASP A 91 14.12 -16.25 -2.67
N LEU A 92 15.09 -15.95 -3.52
CA LEU A 92 15.83 -16.95 -4.29
C LEU A 92 16.54 -17.97 -3.40
N LYS A 93 17.15 -17.49 -2.30
CA LYS A 93 17.85 -18.36 -1.34
C LYS A 93 16.89 -19.34 -0.68
N ASP A 94 15.71 -18.88 -0.25
CA ASP A 94 14.70 -19.72 0.39
C ASP A 94 14.11 -20.73 -0.59
N LEU A 95 13.83 -20.29 -1.82
CA LEU A 95 13.33 -21.14 -2.89
C LEU A 95 14.35 -22.25 -3.22
N LYS A 96 15.64 -21.90 -3.39
CA LYS A 96 16.70 -22.89 -3.68
C LYS A 96 16.94 -23.89 -2.55
N GLN A 97 16.66 -23.54 -1.29
CA GLN A 97 16.70 -24.50 -0.19
C GLN A 97 15.64 -25.60 -0.35
N THR A 98 14.48 -25.26 -0.91
CA THR A 98 13.40 -26.23 -1.16
C THR A 98 13.57 -26.99 -2.47
N ASN A 99 14.03 -26.32 -3.52
CA ASN A 99 14.31 -26.92 -4.81
C ASN A 99 15.53 -26.25 -5.49
N PRO A 100 16.69 -26.92 -5.55
CA PRO A 100 17.90 -26.35 -6.16
C PRO A 100 17.78 -25.99 -7.64
N SER A 101 16.77 -26.52 -8.37
CA SER A 101 16.55 -26.19 -9.78
C SER A 101 15.85 -24.84 -9.99
N TRP A 102 15.32 -24.24 -8.93
CA TRP A 102 14.61 -22.97 -9.03
C TRP A 102 15.54 -21.80 -9.34
N THR A 103 15.02 -20.90 -10.16
CA THR A 103 15.72 -19.74 -10.69
C THR A 103 15.00 -18.46 -10.26
N GLU A 104 15.54 -17.31 -10.67
CA GLU A 104 14.88 -16.02 -10.45
C GLU A 104 13.50 -15.95 -11.13
N GLU A 105 13.27 -16.72 -12.20
CA GLU A 105 11.97 -16.77 -12.86
C GLU A 105 10.89 -17.47 -12.02
N ASP A 106 11.28 -18.28 -11.03
CA ASP A 106 10.35 -18.95 -10.11
C ASP A 106 10.03 -18.10 -8.88
N CYS A 107 10.80 -17.01 -8.66
CA CYS A 107 10.68 -16.13 -7.50
C CYS A 107 9.39 -15.29 -7.53
N MET A 108 9.07 -14.67 -6.40
CA MET A 108 8.08 -13.59 -6.37
C MET A 108 8.56 -12.44 -7.29
N ARG A 109 7.62 -11.59 -7.72
CA ARG A 109 7.98 -10.38 -8.45
C ARG A 109 8.46 -9.32 -7.45
N TRP A 110 9.49 -8.58 -7.82
CA TRP A 110 10.11 -7.56 -6.98
C TRP A 110 10.44 -6.33 -7.84
N SER A 111 9.83 -5.19 -7.55
CA SER A 111 10.08 -3.93 -8.25
C SER A 111 10.37 -2.80 -7.28
N ALA A 112 11.28 -1.91 -7.70
CA ALA A 112 11.48 -0.64 -7.03
C ALA A 112 10.66 0.44 -7.72
N GLY A 113 9.95 1.27 -6.96
CA GLY A 113 9.17 2.37 -7.52
C GLY A 113 8.38 3.17 -6.49
N ASP A 114 8.10 4.42 -6.83
CA ASP A 114 7.25 5.31 -6.04
C ASP A 114 5.77 5.12 -6.41
N LEU A 115 4.96 4.68 -5.45
CA LEU A 115 3.52 4.47 -5.64
C LEU A 115 2.73 5.76 -5.91
N LEU A 116 3.34 6.94 -5.75
CA LEU A 116 2.78 8.24 -6.10
C LEU A 116 3.15 8.69 -7.52
N ASP A 117 4.09 8.02 -8.18
CA ASP A 117 4.47 8.26 -9.57
C ASP A 117 3.46 7.60 -10.52
N LEU A 118 2.72 8.41 -11.27
CA LEU A 118 1.75 7.93 -12.24
C LEU A 118 2.39 6.99 -13.27
N SER A 119 3.61 7.27 -13.76
CA SER A 119 4.25 6.48 -14.81
C SER A 119 4.55 5.04 -14.38
N LEU A 120 4.81 4.81 -13.08
CA LEU A 120 4.88 3.48 -12.49
C LEU A 120 3.52 2.79 -12.61
N ILE A 121 2.44 3.47 -12.24
CA ILE A 121 1.09 2.91 -12.24
C ILE A 121 0.65 2.55 -13.66
N GLU A 122 0.94 3.40 -14.64
CA GLU A 122 0.65 3.11 -16.05
C GLU A 122 1.37 1.85 -16.52
N ARG A 123 2.66 1.71 -16.17
CA ARG A 123 3.45 0.51 -16.49
C ARG A 123 2.90 -0.76 -15.81
N GLU A 124 2.54 -0.67 -14.53
CA GLU A 124 1.98 -1.80 -13.78
C GLU A 124 0.57 -2.19 -14.29
N PHE A 125 -0.22 -1.20 -14.67
CA PHE A 125 -1.51 -1.40 -15.33
C PHE A 125 -1.32 -2.15 -16.65
N GLU A 126 -0.45 -1.66 -17.55
CA GLU A 126 -0.17 -2.31 -18.82
C GLU A 126 0.36 -3.74 -18.63
N GLN A 127 1.25 -3.95 -17.67
CA GLN A 127 1.81 -5.27 -17.38
C GLN A 127 0.71 -6.24 -16.91
N SER A 128 -0.10 -5.82 -15.93
CA SER A 128 -1.20 -6.65 -15.42
C SER A 128 -2.26 -6.96 -16.48
N HIS A 129 -2.53 -6.01 -17.40
CA HIS A 129 -3.44 -6.22 -18.53
C HIS A 129 -2.86 -7.19 -19.55
N ARG A 130 -1.57 -7.08 -19.90
CA ARG A 130 -0.89 -8.04 -20.77
C ARG A 130 -0.90 -9.45 -20.19
N ASP A 131 -0.74 -9.56 -18.88
CA ASP A 131 -0.78 -10.84 -18.17
C ASP A 131 -2.23 -11.34 -17.94
N GLY A 132 -3.24 -10.52 -18.25
CA GLY A 132 -4.66 -10.83 -18.09
C GLY A 132 -5.13 -10.92 -16.64
N ALA A 133 -4.39 -10.33 -15.70
CA ALA A 133 -4.61 -10.51 -14.27
C ALA A 133 -4.28 -9.23 -13.48
N PRO A 134 -5.29 -8.37 -13.17
CA PRO A 134 -5.12 -7.26 -12.24
C PRO A 134 -4.85 -7.79 -10.81
N TYR A 135 -4.43 -6.91 -9.91
CA TYR A 135 -4.14 -7.31 -8.54
C TYR A 135 -5.44 -7.52 -7.75
N ASP A 136 -5.75 -8.77 -7.40
CA ASP A 136 -6.95 -9.12 -6.63
C ASP A 136 -6.91 -8.56 -5.20
N LEU A 137 -5.71 -8.53 -4.62
CA LEU A 137 -5.50 -8.14 -3.22
C LEU A 137 -4.26 -7.27 -3.07
N ILE A 138 -4.45 -6.07 -2.53
CA ILE A 138 -3.38 -5.22 -2.03
C ILE A 138 -3.17 -5.49 -0.54
N ILE A 139 -1.91 -5.70 -0.17
CA ILE A 139 -1.43 -5.82 1.19
C ILE A 139 -0.56 -4.61 1.50
N ASP A 140 -0.94 -3.89 2.55
CA ASP A 140 -0.26 -2.71 3.03
C ASP A 140 -0.04 -2.86 4.54
N LYS A 141 1.23 -2.85 4.95
CA LYS A 141 1.59 -2.92 6.36
C LYS A 141 2.47 -1.72 6.72
N SER A 142 1.81 -0.66 7.18
CA SER A 142 2.41 0.64 7.54
C SER A 142 2.97 1.46 6.37
N THR A 143 2.72 1.08 5.12
CA THR A 143 3.20 1.82 3.94
C THR A 143 2.40 3.09 3.74
N THR A 144 1.06 3.03 3.86
CA THR A 144 0.23 4.24 3.81
C THR A 144 0.49 5.17 5.00
N ASP A 145 0.99 4.63 6.14
CA ASP A 145 1.46 5.48 7.25
C ASP A 145 2.67 6.31 6.84
N SER A 146 3.68 5.68 6.23
CA SER A 146 4.86 6.37 5.70
C SER A 146 4.50 7.40 4.64
N ILE A 147 3.66 7.02 3.67
CA ILE A 147 3.18 7.90 2.59
C ILE A 147 2.45 9.12 3.15
N SER A 148 1.69 8.98 4.25
CA SER A 148 1.01 10.12 4.86
C SER A 148 1.92 11.13 5.55
N CYS A 149 3.20 10.81 5.72
CA CYS A 149 4.21 11.74 6.22
C CYS A 149 4.94 12.49 5.09
N ALA A 150 4.64 12.18 3.83
CA ALA A 150 5.19 12.88 2.69
C ALA A 150 4.48 14.21 2.44
N GLU A 151 5.10 15.07 1.64
CA GLU A 151 4.46 16.29 1.16
C GLU A 151 3.29 15.97 0.21
N ASP A 152 2.40 16.95 0.03
CA ASP A 152 1.36 16.87 -0.99
C ASP A 152 1.97 16.67 -2.39
N VAL A 153 1.28 15.88 -3.20
CA VAL A 153 1.67 15.62 -4.58
C VAL A 153 1.08 16.69 -5.48
N ILE A 154 1.94 17.35 -6.27
CA ILE A 154 1.49 18.28 -7.31
C ILE A 154 1.05 17.47 -8.52
N VAL A 155 -0.25 17.53 -8.84
CA VAL A 155 -0.84 16.81 -9.97
C VAL A 155 -1.42 17.78 -11.00
N SER A 156 -1.46 17.36 -12.26
CA SER A 156 -2.20 18.06 -13.31
C SER A 156 -3.66 17.61 -13.29
N LEU A 157 -4.57 18.59 -13.34
CA LEU A 157 -6.00 18.39 -13.47
C LEU A 157 -6.47 18.84 -14.87
N PRO A 158 -7.37 18.11 -15.54
CA PRO A 158 -7.97 16.84 -15.11
C PRO A 158 -6.92 15.73 -15.00
N TYR A 159 -7.05 14.90 -13.98
CA TYR A 159 -6.05 13.88 -13.67
C TYR A 159 -6.09 12.77 -14.73
N SER A 160 -4.93 12.18 -15.05
CA SER A 160 -4.82 11.20 -16.14
C SER A 160 -5.71 9.96 -15.95
N LEU A 161 -6.02 9.63 -14.70
CA LEU A 161 -6.88 8.52 -14.32
C LEU A 161 -8.37 8.89 -14.18
N CYS A 162 -8.78 10.12 -14.53
CA CYS A 162 -10.19 10.53 -14.51
C CYS A 162 -10.99 9.91 -15.66
N ALA A 163 -12.11 9.25 -15.34
CA ALA A 163 -13.01 8.59 -16.30
C ALA A 163 -13.67 9.55 -17.31
N ASP A 164 -13.81 10.82 -16.94
CA ASP A 164 -14.52 11.82 -17.74
C ASP A 164 -13.58 12.64 -18.62
N SER A 165 -14.01 12.90 -19.86
CA SER A 165 -13.33 13.82 -20.77
C SER A 165 -13.59 15.27 -20.35
N TYR A 166 -12.75 15.76 -19.43
CA TYR A 166 -12.76 17.16 -19.01
C TYR A 166 -12.18 18.07 -20.11
N GLN A 167 -12.90 19.13 -20.45
CA GLN A 167 -12.49 20.13 -21.46
C GLN A 167 -11.81 21.37 -20.86
N ASP A 168 -11.55 21.38 -19.55
CA ASP A 168 -10.91 22.52 -18.89
C ASP A 168 -9.41 22.59 -19.19
N SER A 169 -8.89 23.83 -19.14
CA SER A 169 -7.46 24.07 -19.28
C SER A 169 -6.70 23.36 -18.15
N PRO A 170 -5.57 22.68 -18.45
CA PRO A 170 -4.79 22.01 -17.43
C PRO A 170 -4.39 22.97 -16.30
N ARG A 171 -4.65 22.57 -15.05
CA ARG A 171 -4.20 23.31 -13.87
C ARG A 171 -3.47 22.39 -12.91
N GLN A 172 -2.56 22.94 -12.13
CA GLN A 172 -1.92 22.19 -11.05
C GLN A 172 -2.78 22.22 -9.78
N ALA A 173 -2.79 21.10 -9.06
CA ALA A 173 -3.41 20.97 -7.75
C ALA A 173 -2.46 20.26 -6.78
N SER A 174 -2.51 20.66 -5.51
CA SER A 174 -1.80 20.02 -4.41
C SER A 174 -2.71 18.98 -3.79
N VAL A 175 -2.37 17.70 -3.89
CA VAL A 175 -3.24 16.61 -3.40
C VAL A 175 -2.51 15.79 -2.36
N HIS A 176 -3.13 15.62 -1.20
CA HIS A 176 -2.57 14.80 -0.14
C HIS A 176 -2.25 13.37 -0.65
N PRO A 177 -1.05 12.83 -0.36
CA PRO A 177 -0.50 11.66 -1.05
C PRO A 177 -1.34 10.38 -0.89
N VAL A 178 -2.06 10.23 0.23
CA VAL A 178 -2.97 9.08 0.44
C VAL A 178 -4.16 9.09 -0.54
N ASN A 179 -4.62 10.26 -0.99
CA ASN A 179 -5.67 10.35 -2.00
C ASN A 179 -5.15 9.92 -3.38
N VAL A 180 -3.93 10.34 -3.74
CA VAL A 180 -3.25 9.89 -4.98
C VAL A 180 -3.06 8.37 -4.96
N LEU A 181 -2.50 7.84 -3.87
CA LEU A 181 -2.33 6.40 -3.67
C LEU A 181 -3.65 5.65 -3.83
N ALA A 182 -4.75 6.14 -3.25
CA ALA A 182 -6.04 5.49 -3.35
C ALA A 182 -6.57 5.42 -4.79
N VAL A 183 -6.37 6.47 -5.60
CA VAL A 183 -6.70 6.45 -7.04
C VAL A 183 -5.81 5.46 -7.79
N HIS A 184 -4.50 5.46 -7.52
CA HIS A 184 -3.55 4.55 -8.14
C HIS A 184 -3.88 3.07 -7.85
N MET A 185 -4.14 2.75 -6.60
CA MET A 185 -4.52 1.40 -6.18
C MET A 185 -5.86 0.99 -6.81
N ALA A 186 -6.79 1.94 -7.00
CA ALA A 186 -8.07 1.68 -7.66
C ALA A 186 -7.91 1.36 -9.15
N ALA A 187 -6.91 1.93 -9.83
CA ALA A 187 -6.58 1.62 -11.22
C ALA A 187 -5.96 0.22 -11.39
N LEU A 188 -5.22 -0.26 -10.39
CA LEU A 188 -4.51 -1.53 -10.42
C LEU A 188 -5.33 -2.73 -9.93
N THR A 189 -6.56 -2.50 -9.44
CA THR A 189 -7.40 -3.53 -8.83
C THR A 189 -8.70 -3.74 -9.61
N PRO A 190 -9.19 -5.00 -9.72
CA PRO A 190 -10.40 -5.28 -10.46
C PRO A 190 -11.62 -4.61 -9.77
N PRO A 191 -12.49 -3.92 -10.53
CA PRO A 191 -13.74 -3.40 -10.00
C PRO A 191 -14.57 -4.49 -9.32
N SER A 192 -15.31 -4.12 -8.28
CA SER A 192 -16.23 -4.99 -7.52
C SER A 192 -15.59 -6.11 -6.67
N SER A 193 -14.44 -6.66 -7.05
CA SER A 193 -13.79 -7.80 -6.38
C SER A 193 -12.49 -7.43 -5.66
N GLY A 194 -11.74 -6.44 -6.15
CA GLY A 194 -10.46 -6.03 -5.57
C GLY A 194 -10.56 -5.68 -4.09
N ARG A 195 -9.56 -6.08 -3.30
CA ARG A 195 -9.45 -5.76 -1.87
C ARG A 195 -8.14 -5.05 -1.56
N TRP A 196 -8.19 -4.16 -0.57
CA TRP A 196 -7.02 -3.55 0.03
C TRP A 196 -7.08 -3.74 1.54
N ILE A 197 -6.17 -4.58 2.04
CA ILE A 197 -5.98 -4.82 3.47
C ILE A 197 -4.83 -3.95 3.93
N CYS A 198 -5.12 -3.01 4.83
CA CYS A 198 -4.14 -2.08 5.38
C CYS A 198 -4.05 -2.23 6.90
N LEU A 199 -2.87 -2.57 7.42
CA LEU A 199 -2.55 -2.44 8.84
C LEU A 199 -1.82 -1.14 9.06
N SER A 200 -2.47 -0.23 9.79
CA SER A 200 -1.98 1.13 10.02
C SER A 200 -1.91 1.44 11.51
N TYR A 201 -0.99 2.33 11.89
CA TYR A 201 -0.97 2.92 13.23
C TYR A 201 -2.19 3.84 13.48
N SER A 202 -2.73 4.46 12.43
CA SER A 202 -3.75 5.51 12.54
C SER A 202 -5.17 4.95 12.52
N SER A 203 -6.01 5.42 13.46
CA SER A 203 -7.46 5.21 13.43
C SER A 203 -8.17 5.99 12.34
N ASP A 204 -7.50 6.93 11.67
CA ASP A 204 -8.13 7.82 10.69
C ASP A 204 -7.32 7.86 9.41
N ARG A 205 -6.76 6.71 9.00
CA ARG A 205 -5.85 6.60 7.86
C ARG A 205 -6.50 6.97 6.53
N PHE A 206 -7.75 6.53 6.32
CA PHE A 206 -8.52 6.75 5.10
C PHE A 206 -9.62 7.79 5.34
N ARG A 207 -9.23 9.04 5.62
CA ARG A 207 -10.18 10.13 5.96
C ARG A 207 -11.22 10.39 4.88
N PHE A 208 -10.88 10.17 3.61
CA PHE A 208 -11.83 10.32 2.49
C PHE A 208 -13.04 9.37 2.59
N LEU A 209 -13.00 8.32 3.42
CA LEU A 209 -14.13 7.42 3.68
C LEU A 209 -14.96 7.80 4.91
N ILE A 210 -14.52 8.81 5.68
CA ILE A 210 -15.20 9.24 6.90
C ILE A 210 -16.11 10.42 6.54
N ASP A 211 -17.40 10.26 6.78
CA ASP A 211 -18.44 11.23 6.41
C ASP A 211 -18.59 12.36 7.45
N ASP A 212 -17.47 12.88 7.95
CA ASP A 212 -17.46 13.92 8.99
C ASP A 212 -16.97 15.25 8.41
N SER A 213 -17.90 15.97 7.78
CA SER A 213 -17.74 17.32 7.19
C SER A 213 -17.36 18.41 8.21
N LYS A 214 -17.11 18.06 9.47
CA LYS A 214 -16.95 19.00 10.58
C LYS A 214 -15.51 19.29 10.98
N THR A 215 -14.55 18.61 10.37
CA THR A 215 -13.16 18.72 10.79
C THR A 215 -12.32 19.18 9.59
N GLY A 216 -12.02 20.47 9.50
CA GLY A 216 -11.12 21.06 8.49
C GLY A 216 -9.67 20.59 8.67
N LEU A 217 -9.48 19.28 8.61
CA LEU A 217 -8.27 18.56 8.98
C LEU A 217 -7.51 18.11 7.74
N ASP A 218 -6.20 18.00 7.95
CA ASP A 218 -5.22 17.43 7.02
C ASP A 218 -5.66 16.08 6.44
N GLY A 219 -5.36 15.84 5.16
CA GLY A 219 -5.68 14.60 4.44
C GLY A 219 -7.05 14.49 3.77
N LEU A 220 -7.96 15.47 3.97
CA LEU A 220 -9.19 15.57 3.17
C LEU A 220 -8.86 16.09 1.77
N LEU A 221 -9.54 15.54 0.76
CA LEU A 221 -9.45 16.07 -0.59
C LEU A 221 -10.16 17.44 -0.61
N VAL A 222 -9.49 18.47 -1.15
CA VAL A 222 -10.10 19.79 -1.33
C VAL A 222 -11.29 19.65 -2.26
N GLU A 223 -12.46 20.15 -1.84
CA GLU A 223 -13.73 19.95 -2.56
C GLU A 223 -13.66 20.38 -4.03
N ASP A 224 -12.90 21.43 -4.35
CA ASP A 224 -12.72 21.94 -5.71
C ASP A 224 -11.86 21.04 -6.62
N HIS A 225 -11.20 20.01 -6.10
CA HIS A 225 -10.39 19.10 -6.93
C HIS A 225 -11.26 18.12 -7.73
N ILE A 226 -12.36 17.63 -7.15
CA ILE A 226 -13.25 16.66 -7.82
C ILE A 226 -13.93 17.30 -9.04
N PRO A 227 -14.60 18.48 -8.94
CA PRO A 227 -15.18 19.15 -10.10
C PRO A 227 -14.14 19.59 -11.13
N ALA A 228 -12.86 19.65 -10.77
CA ALA A 228 -11.77 19.95 -11.69
C ALA A 228 -11.14 18.69 -12.32
N GLY A 229 -11.71 17.51 -12.08
CA GLY A 229 -11.29 16.27 -12.72
C GLY A 229 -10.27 15.45 -11.94
N PHE A 230 -10.16 15.61 -10.63
CA PHE A 230 -9.51 14.60 -9.79
C PHE A 230 -10.50 13.48 -9.43
N PRO A 231 -10.18 12.18 -9.60
CA PRO A 231 -11.07 11.09 -9.20
C PRO A 231 -11.33 11.10 -7.70
N ASP A 232 -12.58 11.00 -7.27
CA ASP A 232 -12.94 10.96 -5.86
C ASP A 232 -12.61 9.58 -5.25
N PRO A 233 -11.62 9.45 -4.34
CA PRO A 233 -11.30 8.17 -3.73
C PRO A 233 -12.46 7.56 -2.93
N LYS A 234 -13.41 8.38 -2.45
CA LYS A 234 -14.59 7.95 -1.70
C LYS A 234 -15.54 7.10 -2.52
N VAL A 235 -15.64 7.36 -3.83
CA VAL A 235 -16.51 6.56 -4.72
C VAL A 235 -15.78 5.32 -5.25
N LEU A 236 -14.44 5.31 -5.25
CA LEU A 236 -13.62 4.20 -5.74
C LEU A 236 -13.50 3.06 -4.73
N TRP A 237 -13.60 3.37 -3.43
CA TRP A 237 -13.41 2.43 -2.33
C TRP A 237 -14.57 2.45 -1.34
N ARG A 238 -14.90 1.27 -0.80
CA ARG A 238 -15.84 1.10 0.29
C ARG A 238 -15.16 0.43 1.47
N LEU A 239 -15.30 0.99 2.67
CA LEU A 239 -14.84 0.37 3.89
C LEU A 239 -15.74 -0.82 4.25
N GLU A 240 -15.20 -2.05 4.21
CA GLU A 240 -15.93 -3.26 4.64
C GLU A 240 -15.75 -3.52 6.15
N LYS A 241 -14.50 -3.42 6.63
CA LYS A 241 -14.18 -3.65 8.05
C LYS A 241 -13.11 -2.66 8.51
N LYS A 242 -13.25 -2.19 9.76
CA LYS A 242 -12.24 -1.42 10.50
C LYS A 242 -12.27 -1.88 11.94
N TYR A 243 -11.14 -2.34 12.47
CA TYR A 243 -11.09 -2.75 13.88
C TYR A 243 -9.69 -2.59 14.47
N PRO A 244 -9.59 -2.36 15.79
CA PRO A 244 -8.31 -2.26 16.46
C PRO A 244 -7.63 -3.62 16.54
N VAL A 245 -6.31 -3.60 16.42
CA VAL A 245 -5.40 -4.72 16.60
C VAL A 245 -4.45 -4.35 17.74
N GLN A 246 -4.26 -5.27 18.69
CA GLN A 246 -3.37 -5.02 19.83
C GLN A 246 -1.93 -4.81 19.33
N ALA A 247 -1.32 -3.68 19.69
CA ALA A 247 0.08 -3.44 19.35
C ALA A 247 0.98 -4.30 20.24
N PHE A 248 2.11 -4.76 19.69
CA PHE A 248 3.14 -5.39 20.48
C PHE A 248 3.67 -4.40 21.54
N GLN A 249 3.63 -4.78 22.80
CA GLN A 249 4.26 -4.02 23.89
C GLN A 249 5.44 -4.85 24.41
N GLU A 250 6.66 -4.34 24.24
CA GLU A 250 7.81 -4.93 24.92
C GLU A 250 7.66 -4.77 26.45
N PRO A 251 7.96 -5.82 27.24
CA PRO A 251 7.94 -5.72 28.70
C PRO A 251 9.03 -4.76 29.19
N HIS A 252 8.67 -3.79 30.05
CA HIS A 252 9.60 -2.78 30.56
C HIS A 252 10.59 -3.37 31.59
N PRO A 253 11.90 -3.08 31.51
CA PRO A 253 12.90 -3.56 32.47
C PRO A 253 12.84 -2.92 33.88
N ASP A 254 11.92 -1.99 34.13
CA ASP A 254 11.81 -1.23 35.39
C ASP A 254 10.40 -1.32 35.96
N SER A 255 10.03 -2.53 36.37
CA SER A 255 8.87 -2.77 37.23
C SER A 255 9.08 -2.33 38.69
N ARG A 256 10.10 -1.51 38.99
CA ARG A 256 10.47 -1.11 40.36
C ARG A 256 9.72 0.12 40.88
N ASN A 257 9.11 0.93 40.01
CA ASN A 257 8.47 2.21 40.39
C ASN A 257 6.96 2.24 40.04
N GLY A 258 6.17 1.35 40.66
CA GLY A 258 4.70 1.40 40.67
C GLY A 258 4.00 1.22 39.31
N PRO A 259 2.67 1.01 39.31
CA PRO A 259 1.91 0.84 38.07
C PRO A 259 1.67 2.20 37.40
N MET A 260 2.59 2.61 36.52
CA MET A 260 2.33 3.74 35.62
C MET A 260 1.33 3.27 34.57
N HIS A 261 0.08 3.73 34.64
CA HIS A 261 -0.97 3.38 33.68
C HIS A 261 -0.62 3.94 32.30
N ARG A 262 -0.14 3.09 31.39
CA ARG A 262 0.10 3.45 30.00
C ARG A 262 -1.19 3.24 29.19
N PRO A 263 -1.63 4.21 28.38
CA PRO A 263 -2.73 4.00 27.44
C PRO A 263 -2.42 2.81 26.54
N GLU A 264 -3.43 1.98 26.28
CA GLU A 264 -3.30 0.85 25.37
C GLU A 264 -3.00 1.37 23.96
N VAL A 265 -1.81 1.05 23.43
CA VAL A 265 -1.46 1.35 22.04
C VAL A 265 -2.12 0.29 21.16
N ARG A 266 -2.88 0.75 20.16
CA ARG A 266 -3.60 -0.10 19.21
C ARG A 266 -3.21 0.31 17.80
N ASN A 267 -2.97 -0.68 16.96
CA ASN A 267 -2.94 -0.53 15.51
C ASN A 267 -4.37 -0.72 14.98
N TRP A 268 -4.59 -0.45 13.71
CA TRP A 268 -5.89 -0.50 13.06
C TRP A 268 -5.81 -1.28 11.77
N LEU A 269 -6.65 -2.30 11.65
CA LEU A 269 -6.81 -3.02 10.39
C LEU A 269 -8.00 -2.44 9.63
N TYR A 270 -7.75 -2.11 8.37
CA TYR A 270 -8.75 -1.69 7.39
C TYR A 270 -8.87 -2.74 6.30
N ILE A 271 -10.11 -3.04 5.91
CA ILE A 271 -10.40 -3.84 4.72
C ILE A 271 -11.26 -2.97 3.82
N LEU A 272 -10.67 -2.50 2.73
CA LEU A 272 -11.36 -1.74 1.70
C LEU A 272 -11.70 -2.65 0.52
N ARG A 273 -12.87 -2.42 -0.07
CA ARG A 273 -13.31 -3.08 -1.28
C ARG A 273 -13.41 -2.10 -2.43
N ARG A 274 -12.89 -2.52 -3.58
CA ARG A 274 -13.05 -1.80 -4.83
C ARG A 274 -14.52 -1.77 -5.25
N THR A 275 -15.04 -0.58 -5.54
CA THR A 275 -16.40 -0.38 -6.05
C THR A 275 -16.50 -0.72 -7.54
N GLU A 276 -17.67 -0.54 -8.13
CA GLU A 276 -17.89 -0.73 -9.57
C GLU A 276 -17.51 0.51 -10.38
N GLU A 277 -17.25 1.64 -9.71
CA GLU A 277 -16.89 2.91 -10.33
C GLU A 277 -15.59 2.78 -11.12
N SER A 278 -15.59 3.24 -12.37
CA SER A 278 -14.43 3.17 -13.24
C SER A 278 -13.39 4.23 -12.87
N VAL A 279 -12.14 3.90 -13.18
CA VAL A 279 -11.02 4.84 -13.27
C VAL A 279 -10.58 4.76 -14.73
N SER A 280 -10.22 5.88 -15.37
CA SER A 280 -9.75 5.83 -16.76
C SER A 280 -8.56 4.91 -16.87
N GLU A 281 -8.57 4.06 -17.89
CA GLU A 281 -7.40 3.26 -18.25
C GLU A 281 -6.29 4.21 -18.74
N PRO A 282 -5.06 4.10 -18.21
CA PRO A 282 -3.91 4.85 -18.70
C PRO A 282 -3.73 4.86 -20.22
N SER A 283 -4.08 3.75 -20.88
CA SER A 283 -3.80 3.46 -22.28
C SER A 283 -4.87 3.93 -23.27
N GLN A 284 -5.99 4.51 -22.83
CA GLN A 284 -7.05 4.99 -23.74
C GLN A 284 -6.80 6.36 -24.38
N ARG A 285 -5.55 6.86 -24.40
CA ARG A 285 -5.20 8.15 -24.99
C ARG A 285 -4.30 8.01 -26.22
N ILE A 286 -4.91 8.00 -27.40
CA ILE A 286 -4.26 8.45 -28.64
C ILE A 286 -4.18 9.98 -28.56
N PRO A 287 -3.05 10.63 -28.94
CA PRO A 287 -3.00 12.09 -29.06
C PRO A 287 -4.04 12.64 -30.06
#